data_AF-A0A3B9ZW32-F1
#
_entry.id   AF-A0A3B9ZW32-F1
#
_cell.length_a   1.000
_cell.length_b   1.000
_cell.length_c   1.000
_cell.angle_alpha   90.00
_cell.angle_beta   90.00
_cell.angle_gamma   90.00
#
_symmetry.space_group_name_H-M   'P 1'
#
loop_
_entity.id
_entity.type
_entity.pdbx_description
1 polymer ?
#
loop_
_entity_poly.entity_id
_entity_poly.type
_entity_poly.pdbx_seq_one_letter_code
_entity_poly.pdbx_strand_id
1 'polypeptide(L)'
;MRTVFWNYLAIRDYHENIDYLLRKWSEKEAMTFINEVESVIYSLEQGNVKFKESGYQEIKQCVVRKQITLYYKHIEEDKIELLRFWNNYQDNKNLKL
;
A
#
# COMPACT_ATOMS: atom_id res chain seq x y z
N MET A 1 1.43 19.72 1.81
CA MET A 1 1.41 18.65 0.80
C MET A 1 2.57 17.73 1.14
N ARG A 2 2.32 16.45 1.38
CA ARG A 2 3.35 15.50 1.82
C ARG A 2 4.05 14.86 0.63
N THR A 3 5.29 14.45 0.83
CA THR A 3 6.05 13.67 -0.14
C THR A 3 5.98 12.20 0.22
N VAL A 4 5.69 11.34 -0.76
CA VAL A 4 5.60 9.89 -0.58
C VAL A 4 6.85 9.21 -1.15
N PHE A 5 7.48 8.39 -0.32
CA PHE A 5 8.63 7.56 -0.67
C PHE A 5 8.23 6.11 -0.64
N TRP A 6 8.79 5.32 -1.56
CA TRP A 6 8.55 3.89 -1.60
C TRP A 6 9.84 3.18 -1.23
N ASN A 7 9.78 2.31 -0.23
CA ASN A 7 10.91 1.43 0.02
C ASN A 7 10.94 0.29 -1.02
N TYR A 8 12.06 -0.43 -1.06
CA TYR A 8 12.25 -1.52 -2.00
C TYR A 8 11.17 -2.62 -1.90
N LEU A 9 10.69 -2.90 -0.69
CA LEU A 9 9.70 -3.96 -0.45
C LEU A 9 8.32 -3.53 -0.95
N ALA A 10 7.93 -2.27 -0.75
CA ALA A 10 6.69 -1.70 -1.29
C ALA A 10 6.69 -1.73 -2.82
N ILE A 11 7.81 -1.35 -3.46
CA ILE A 11 7.96 -1.43 -4.92
C ILE A 11 7.77 -2.86 -5.40
N ARG A 12 8.47 -3.82 -4.78
CA ARG A 12 8.37 -5.23 -5.13
C ARG A 12 6.94 -5.75 -4.96
N ASP A 13 6.33 -5.53 -3.80
CA ASP A 13 4.97 -6.00 -3.50
C ASP A 13 3.93 -5.41 -4.47
N TYR A 14 4.09 -4.14 -4.87
CA TYR A 14 3.23 -3.51 -5.87
C TYR A 14 3.31 -4.19 -7.24
N HIS A 15 4.53 -4.44 -7.73
CA HIS A 15 4.72 -5.16 -8.99
C HIS A 15 4.24 -6.62 -8.90
N GLU A 16 4.49 -7.32 -7.80
CA GLU A 16 3.99 -8.69 -7.60
C GLU A 16 2.46 -8.76 -7.62
N ASN A 17 1.77 -7.78 -7.03
CA ASN A 17 0.31 -7.70 -7.09
C ASN A 17 -0.19 -7.46 -8.52
N ILE A 18 0.46 -6.57 -9.29
CA ILE A 18 0.13 -6.33 -10.71
C ILE A 18 0.35 -7.60 -11.53
N ASP A 19 1.52 -8.22 -11.41
CA ASP A 19 1.87 -9.46 -12.12
C ASP A 19 0.88 -10.58 -11.80
N TYR A 20 0.47 -10.71 -10.54
CA TYR A 20 -0.53 -11.68 -10.14
C TYR A 20 -1.89 -11.42 -10.80
N LEU A 21 -2.35 -10.17 -10.80
CA LEU A 21 -3.62 -9.78 -11.44
C LEU A 21 -3.57 -10.02 -12.95
N LEU A 22 -2.45 -9.70 -13.62
CA LEU A 22 -2.29 -9.97 -15.06
C LEU A 22 -2.26 -11.47 -15.38
N ARG A 23 -1.67 -12.30 -14.51
CA ARG A 23 -1.57 -13.75 -14.72
C ARG A 23 -2.85 -14.51 -14.39
N LYS A 24 -3.61 -14.06 -13.39
CA LYS A 24 -4.79 -14.78 -12.86
C LYS A 24 -6.12 -14.16 -13.27
N TRP A 25 -6.10 -12.89 -13.66
CA TRP A 25 -7.27 -12.11 -13.99
C TRP A 25 -7.07 -11.39 -15.33
N SER A 26 -7.45 -10.13 -15.43
CA SER A 26 -7.40 -9.35 -16.67
C SER A 26 -6.60 -8.07 -16.50
N GLU A 27 -6.13 -7.50 -17.62
CA GLU A 27 -5.51 -6.16 -17.65
C GLU A 27 -6.41 -5.11 -16.99
N LYS A 28 -7.73 -5.25 -17.13
CA LYS A 28 -8.69 -4.36 -16.47
C LYS A 28 -8.56 -4.40 -14.95
N GLU A 29 -8.43 -5.58 -14.36
CA GLU A 29 -8.26 -5.71 -12.90
C GLU A 29 -6.93 -5.14 -12.42
N ALA A 30 -5.85 -5.35 -13.18
CA ALA A 30 -4.55 -4.75 -12.89
C ALA A 30 -4.61 -3.22 -12.96
N MET A 31 -5.24 -2.66 -14.00
CA MET A 31 -5.43 -1.22 -14.16
C MET A 31 -6.30 -0.63 -13.04
N THR A 32 -7.37 -1.32 -12.62
CA THR A 32 -8.16 -0.90 -11.47
C THR A 32 -7.31 -0.84 -10.20
N PHE A 33 -6.48 -1.84 -9.94
CA PHE A 33 -5.58 -1.81 -8.78
C PHE A 33 -4.59 -0.64 -8.83
N ILE A 34 -3.98 -0.37 -9.99
CA ILE A 34 -3.08 0.77 -10.17
C ILE A 34 -3.79 2.08 -9.82
N ASN A 35 -4.99 2.31 -10.36
CA ASN A 35 -5.78 3.50 -10.09
C ASN A 35 -6.17 3.64 -8.60
N GLU A 36 -6.48 2.52 -7.93
CA GLU A 36 -6.78 2.50 -6.49
C GLU A 36 -5.54 2.91 -5.66
N VAL A 37 -4.36 2.39 -6.02
CA VAL A 37 -3.10 2.77 -5.36
C VAL A 37 -2.79 4.25 -5.56
N GLU A 38 -2.92 4.77 -6.78
CA GLU A 38 -2.72 6.19 -7.08
C GLU A 38 -3.67 7.08 -6.28
N SER A 39 -4.95 6.69 -6.17
CA SER A 39 -5.94 7.42 -5.38
C SER A 39 -5.58 7.47 -3.88
N VAL A 40 -5.07 6.36 -3.33
CA VAL A 40 -4.60 6.31 -1.94
C VAL A 40 -3.37 7.20 -1.76
N ILE A 41 -2.40 7.16 -2.68
CA ILE A 41 -1.19 8.00 -2.62
C ILE A 41 -1.55 9.47 -2.67
N TYR A 42 -2.41 9.87 -3.62
CA TYR A 42 -2.91 11.24 -3.70
C TYR A 42 -3.56 11.68 -2.38
N SER A 43 -4.37 10.80 -1.78
CA SER A 43 -4.99 11.08 -0.47
C SER A 43 -3.95 11.23 0.65
N LEU A 44 -2.86 10.44 0.65
CA LEU A 44 -1.76 10.52 1.61
C LEU A 44 -1.02 11.86 1.48
N GLU A 45 -0.74 12.28 0.25
CA GLU A 45 -0.08 13.56 -0.07
C GLU A 45 -0.92 14.76 0.43
N GLN A 46 -2.24 14.68 0.32
CA GLN A 46 -3.15 15.70 0.85
C GLN A 46 -3.38 15.59 2.37
N GLY A 47 -3.18 14.40 2.96
CA GLY A 47 -3.48 14.15 4.38
C GLY A 47 -4.90 13.76 4.69
N ASN A 48 -5.67 13.44 3.66
CA ASN A 48 -7.09 13.13 3.79
C ASN A 48 -7.32 11.61 3.87
N VAL A 49 -6.37 10.86 4.43
CA VAL A 49 -6.48 9.40 4.58
C VAL A 49 -7.02 9.05 5.96
N LYS A 50 -8.08 8.25 5.98
CA LYS A 50 -8.50 7.52 7.18
C LYS A 50 -7.59 6.31 7.34
N PHE A 51 -6.71 6.35 8.33
CA PHE A 51 -5.82 5.26 8.68
C PHE A 51 -6.27 4.57 9.97
N LYS A 52 -5.90 3.29 10.09
CA LYS A 52 -5.98 2.55 11.35
C LYS A 52 -4.57 2.33 11.87
N GLU A 53 -4.44 2.29 13.19
CA GLU A 53 -3.24 1.75 13.82
C GLU A 53 -3.04 0.31 13.34
N SER A 54 -1.82 -0.03 12.95
CA SER A 54 -1.48 -1.37 12.44
C SER A 54 -1.20 -2.39 13.54
N GLY A 55 -1.12 -1.94 14.80
CA GLY A 55 -0.64 -2.73 15.94
C GLY A 55 0.89 -2.72 16.09
N TYR A 56 1.61 -2.16 15.10
CA TYR A 56 3.04 -1.89 15.18
C TYR A 56 3.26 -0.40 15.49
N GLN A 57 4.20 -0.11 16.37
CA GLN A 57 4.53 1.26 16.76
C GLN A 57 4.91 2.09 15.52
N GLU A 58 4.30 3.27 15.37
CA GLU A 58 4.56 4.24 14.30
C GLU A 58 4.16 3.79 12.87
N ILE A 59 3.58 2.61 12.72
CA ILE A 59 3.10 2.12 11.42
C ILE A 59 1.59 2.23 11.34
N LYS A 60 1.14 2.89 10.29
CA LYS A 60 -0.27 3.05 9.94
C LYS A 60 -0.63 2.11 8.80
N GLN A 61 -1.88 1.70 8.75
CA GLN A 61 -2.42 0.92 7.65
C GLN A 61 -3.62 1.60 7.01
N CYS A 62 -3.70 1.49 5.68
CA CYS A 62 -4.81 1.94 4.87
C CYS A 62 -5.23 0.79 3.94
N VAL A 63 -6.53 0.56 3.83
CA VAL A 63 -7.06 -0.45 2.91
C VAL A 63 -7.10 0.16 1.52
N VAL A 64 -6.30 -0.37 0.59
CA VAL A 64 -6.36 0.03 -0.83
C VAL A 64 -7.60 -0.59 -1.47
N ARG A 65 -7.77 -1.90 -1.23
CA ARG A 65 -8.97 -2.66 -1.58
C ARG A 65 -9.14 -3.80 -0.58
N LYS A 66 -10.28 -4.49 -0.59
CA LYS A 66 -10.56 -5.59 0.35
C LYS A 66 -9.42 -6.61 0.46
N GLN A 67 -8.74 -6.86 -0.65
CA GLN A 67 -7.66 -7.83 -0.78
C GLN A 67 -6.27 -7.27 -0.46
N ILE A 68 -6.05 -5.95 -0.47
CA ILE A 68 -4.70 -5.36 -0.37
C ILE A 68 -4.69 -4.22 0.65
N THR A 69 -3.81 -4.33 1.61
CA THR A 69 -3.58 -3.33 2.66
C THR A 69 -2.22 -2.67 2.46
N LEU A 70 -2.21 -1.35 2.41
CA LEU A 70 -0.99 -0.55 2.41
C LEU A 70 -0.56 -0.29 3.86
N TYR A 71 0.67 -0.66 4.18
CA TYR A 71 1.36 -0.27 5.40
C TYR A 71 2.33 0.87 5.09
N TYR A 72 2.32 1.91 5.93
CA TYR A 72 3.18 3.06 5.77
C TYR A 72 3.52 3.67 7.13
N LYS A 73 4.56 4.50 7.17
CA LYS A 73 4.92 5.28 8.37
C LYS A 73 5.24 6.72 8.01
N HIS A 74 5.14 7.60 8.99
CA HIS A 74 5.66 8.95 8.89
C HIS A 74 7.14 8.92 9.23
N ILE A 75 8.00 9.41 8.34
CA ILE A 75 9.44 9.56 8.63
C ILE A 75 9.78 10.99 9.06
N GLU A 76 8.98 11.96 8.61
CA GLU A 76 9.00 13.36 9.02
C GLU A 76 7.57 13.92 8.96
N GLU A 77 7.36 15.17 9.39
CA GLU A 77 6.03 15.82 9.41
C GLU A 77 5.34 15.82 8.03
N ASP A 78 6.11 16.08 6.98
CA ASP A 78 5.65 16.13 5.58
C ASP A 78 6.16 14.97 4.72
N LYS A 79 6.70 13.90 5.31
CA LYS A 79 7.22 12.74 4.55
C LYS A 79 6.63 11.43 5.03
N ILE A 80 6.14 10.66 4.07
CA ILE A 80 5.55 9.34 4.28
C ILE A 80 6.40 8.31 3.54
N GLU A 81 6.72 7.20 4.21
CA GLU A 81 7.36 6.04 3.60
C GLU A 81 6.35 4.89 3.50
N LEU A 82 6.13 4.40 2.27
CA LEU A 82 5.36 3.20 2.00
C LEU A 82 6.23 1.99 2.28
N LEU A 83 5.71 1.08 3.12
CA LEU A 83 6.44 -0.08 3.61
C LEU A 83 6.09 -1.35 2.84
N ARG A 84 4.79 -1.65 2.70
CA ARG A 84 4.30 -2.88 2.05
C ARG A 84 2.91 -2.72 1.45
N PHE A 85 2.68 -3.38 0.32
CA PHE A 85 1.34 -3.62 -0.24
C PHE A 85 0.96 -5.08 0.03
N TRP A 86 0.45 -5.33 1.23
CA TRP A 86 0.19 -6.68 1.70
C TRP A 86 -1.09 -7.25 1.08
N ASN A 87 -0.99 -8.42 0.46
CA ASN A 87 -2.15 -9.17 0.01
C ASN A 87 -2.75 -9.92 1.22
N ASN A 88 -3.94 -9.52 1.64
CA ASN A 88 -4.63 -10.02 2.83
C ASN A 88 -5.00 -11.52 2.76
N TYR A 89 -4.87 -12.18 1.60
CA TYR A 89 -5.03 -13.63 1.48
C TYR A 89 -3.74 -14.41 1.76
N GLN A 90 -2.59 -13.73 1.85
CA GLN A 90 -1.34 -14.35 2.29
C GLN A 90 -1.39 -14.54 3.81
N ASP A 91 -0.87 -15.68 4.29
CA ASP A 91 -0.85 -15.99 5.72
C ASP A 91 -0.06 -14.92 6.49
N ASN A 92 -0.73 -14.26 7.46
CA ASN A 92 -0.20 -13.12 8.23
C ASN A 92 1.10 -13.45 8.99
N LYS A 93 1.45 -14.73 9.16
CA LYS A 93 2.70 -15.17 9.78
C LYS A 93 3.96 -14.72 9.03
N ASN A 94 3.84 -14.35 7.75
CA ASN A 94 4.98 -13.97 6.91
C ASN A 94 5.15 -12.45 6.71
N LEU A 95 4.28 -11.62 7.29
CA LEU A 95 4.39 -10.18 7.16
C LEU A 95 5.59 -9.68 7.98
N LYS A 96 6.59 -9.10 7.30
CA LYS A 96 7.73 -8.41 7.90
C LYS A 96 7.66 -6.95 7.48
N LEU A 97 7.46 -6.03 8.42
CA LEU A 97 7.31 -4.59 8.18
C LEU A 97 8.61 -3.84 8.47
#